data_AF-A0A2V8PPV7-F1
#
_entry.id   AF-A0A2V8PPV7-F1
#
_cell.length_a   1.000
_cell.length_b   1.000
_cell.length_c   1.000
_cell.angle_alpha   90.00
_cell.angle_beta   90.00
_cell.angle_gamma   90.00
#
_symmetry.space_group_name_H-M   'P 1'
#
loop_
_entity.id
_entity.type
_entity.pdbx_description
1 polymer ?
#
loop_
_entity_poly.entity_id
_entity_poly.type
_entity_poly.pdbx_seq_one_letter_code
_entity_poly.pdbx_strand_id
1 'polypeptide(L)'
;MSNELHARPLGITALIIFFLAGTLISFVAAVSLLVPSPFFESMWHVNPRGHDGLVRIGLWGVALLLAASISCGAAAIGLWLRARWGHGIAVALITINLLSDFANAVMGTEPRAIVGVPIAFALLLYLLRKRVRAFFKPGS
;
A
#
# COMPACT_ATOMS: atom_id res chain seq x y z
N MET A 1 -33.61 11.42 -12.67
CA MET A 1 -32.75 10.24 -12.42
C MET A 1 -31.34 10.76 -12.11
N SER A 2 -31.08 11.20 -10.87
CA SER A 2 -30.72 10.42 -9.67
C SER A 2 -29.19 10.18 -9.56
N ASN A 3 -28.56 10.92 -8.62
CA ASN A 3 -27.26 10.66 -7.97
C ASN A 3 -25.93 11.14 -8.59
N GLU A 4 -25.85 12.36 -9.14
CA GLU A 4 -24.54 13.04 -9.35
C GLU A 4 -24.13 13.95 -8.16
N LEU A 5 -24.74 13.73 -6.98
CA LEU A 5 -24.37 14.37 -5.72
C LEU A 5 -23.05 13.76 -5.20
N HIS A 6 -21.94 14.49 -5.33
CA HIS A 6 -20.77 14.35 -4.48
C HIS A 6 -20.18 12.93 -4.30
N ALA A 7 -20.30 12.06 -5.31
CA ALA A 7 -19.73 10.73 -5.27
C ALA A 7 -18.20 10.82 -5.19
N ARG A 8 -17.60 10.19 -4.17
CA ARG A 8 -16.15 10.07 -4.05
C ARG A 8 -15.65 9.41 -5.35
N PRO A 9 -14.61 9.97 -6.02
CA PRO A 9 -14.08 9.38 -7.24
C PRO A 9 -13.78 7.90 -7.01
N LEU A 10 -14.22 7.02 -7.91
CA LEU A 10 -14.04 5.57 -7.81
C LEU A 10 -12.59 5.19 -7.48
N GLY A 11 -11.60 5.91 -8.03
CA GLY A 11 -10.19 5.69 -7.75
C GLY A 11 -9.79 5.98 -6.30
N ILE A 12 -10.41 6.94 -5.61
CA ILE A 12 -10.14 7.20 -4.18
C ILE A 12 -10.69 6.04 -3.33
N THR A 13 -11.89 5.55 -3.64
CA THR A 13 -12.47 4.39 -2.95
C THR A 13 -11.60 3.14 -3.14
N ALA A 14 -11.14 2.88 -4.37
CA ALA A 14 -10.24 1.78 -4.66
C ALA A 14 -8.91 1.91 -3.88
N LEU A 15 -8.34 3.12 -3.79
CA LEU A 15 -7.13 3.37 -3.02
C LEU A 15 -7.32 3.16 -1.52
N ILE A 16 -8.46 3.59 -0.95
CA ILE A 16 -8.77 3.35 0.46
C ILE A 16 -8.81 1.84 0.73
N ILE A 17 -9.52 1.07 -0.11
CA ILE A 17 -9.61 -0.39 0.01
C ILE A 17 -8.21 -1.02 -0.11
N PHE A 18 -7.41 -0.56 -1.07
CA PHE A 18 -6.04 -1.02 -1.27
C PHE A 18 -5.16 -0.79 -0.03
N PHE A 19 -5.20 0.41 0.56
CA PHE A 19 -4.43 0.70 1.77
C PHE A 19 -4.96 -0.04 3.00
N LEU A 20 -6.28 -0.25 3.11
CA LEU A 20 -6.83 -1.08 4.19
C LEU A 20 -6.37 -2.54 4.07
N ALA A 21 -6.39 -3.10 2.86
CA ALA A 21 -5.84 -4.43 2.61
C ALA A 21 -4.35 -4.49 2.97
N GLY A 22 -3.56 -3.50 2.54
CA GLY A 22 -2.15 -3.40 2.89
C GLY A 22 -1.90 -3.31 4.41
N THR A 23 -2.75 -2.57 5.13
CA THR A 23 -2.72 -2.48 6.60
C THR A 23 -2.93 -3.84 7.24
N LEU A 24 -4.00 -4.53 6.83
CA LEU A 24 -4.33 -5.85 7.39
C LEU A 24 -3.25 -6.89 7.07
N ILE A 25 -2.79 -6.95 5.83
CA ILE A 25 -1.78 -7.91 5.38
C ILE A 25 -0.46 -7.70 6.13
N SER A 26 0.02 -6.45 6.21
CA SER A 26 1.27 -6.14 6.92
C SER A 26 1.15 -6.37 8.42
N PHE A 27 0.00 -6.07 9.03
CA PHE A 27 -0.25 -6.38 10.44
C PHE A 27 -0.26 -7.88 10.70
N VAL A 28 -0.97 -8.67 9.90
CA VAL A 28 -1.00 -10.14 10.01
C VAL A 28 0.40 -10.72 9.81
N ALA A 29 1.16 -10.21 8.84
CA ALA A 29 2.56 -10.60 8.65
C ALA A 29 3.42 -10.29 9.88
N ALA A 30 3.28 -9.10 10.49
CA ALA A 30 4.03 -8.73 11.69
C ALA A 30 3.71 -9.67 12.86
N VAL A 31 2.42 -9.96 13.08
CA VAL A 31 1.97 -10.91 14.13
C VAL A 31 2.52 -12.31 13.85
N SER A 32 2.55 -12.76 12.60
CA SER A 32 3.06 -14.08 12.26
C SER A 32 4.55 -14.28 12.51
N LEU A 33 5.34 -13.20 12.47
CA LEU A 33 6.76 -13.26 12.83
C LEU A 33 6.99 -13.31 14.34
N LEU A 34 6.04 -12.79 15.13
CA LEU A 34 6.11 -12.80 16.59
C LEU A 34 5.52 -14.08 17.18
N VAL A 35 4.53 -14.67 16.51
CA VAL A 35 3.81 -15.86 16.99
C VAL A 35 4.00 -17.00 15.99
N PRO A 36 4.87 -17.97 16.29
CA PRO A 36 5.04 -19.16 15.46
C PRO A 36 3.73 -19.95 15.45
N SER A 37 3.10 -20.09 14.28
CA SER A 37 1.92 -20.94 14.14
C SER A 37 1.87 -21.63 12.77
N PRO A 38 1.40 -22.90 12.69
CA PRO A 38 1.27 -23.64 11.43
C PRO A 38 0.33 -22.95 10.43
N PHE A 39 -0.63 -22.17 10.94
CA PHE A 39 -1.57 -21.42 10.11
C PHE A 39 -0.86 -20.31 9.32
N PHE A 40 0.08 -19.60 9.96
CA PHE A 40 0.84 -18.55 9.28
C PHE A 40 1.89 -19.11 8.32
N GLU A 41 2.44 -20.30 8.58
CA GLU A 41 3.38 -20.96 7.65
C GLU A 41 2.73 -21.20 6.27
N SER A 42 1.45 -21.59 6.23
CA SER A 42 0.71 -21.76 4.98
C SER A 42 0.56 -20.46 4.18
N MET A 43 0.42 -19.31 4.85
CA MET A 43 0.39 -18.00 4.19
C MET A 43 1.72 -17.68 3.52
N TRP A 44 2.84 -18.03 4.16
CA TRP A 44 4.18 -17.75 3.65
C TRP A 44 4.57 -18.60 2.43
N HIS A 45 3.88 -19.70 2.16
CA HIS A 45 4.06 -20.45 0.89
C HIS A 45 3.73 -19.63 -0.37
N VAL A 46 2.93 -18.56 -0.25
CA VAL A 46 2.64 -17.67 -1.38
C VAL A 46 3.86 -16.82 -1.74
N ASN A 47 4.66 -16.42 -0.73
CA ASN A 47 5.85 -15.60 -0.89
C ASN A 47 6.96 -16.03 0.10
N PRO A 48 7.60 -17.19 -0.14
CA PRO A 48 8.62 -17.74 0.77
C PRO A 48 9.89 -16.87 0.82
N ARG A 49 10.22 -16.20 -0.29
CA ARG A 49 11.37 -15.29 -0.35
C ARG A 49 11.18 -14.05 0.52
N GLY A 50 9.97 -13.48 0.50
CA GLY A 50 9.61 -12.36 1.37
C GLY A 50 9.72 -12.73 2.85
N HIS A 51 9.25 -13.93 3.20
CA HIS A 51 9.38 -14.48 4.55
C HIS A 51 10.85 -14.59 4.97
N ASP A 52 11.70 -15.22 4.16
CA ASP A 52 13.12 -15.40 4.48
C ASP A 52 13.85 -14.06 4.66
N GLY A 53 13.53 -13.07 3.83
CA GLY A 53 14.07 -11.72 3.97
C GLY A 53 13.69 -11.07 5.30
N LEU A 54 12.42 -11.15 5.68
CA LEU A 54 11.91 -10.60 6.94
C LEU A 54 12.48 -11.31 8.16
N VAL A 55 12.59 -12.64 8.12
CA VAL A 55 13.18 -13.45 9.20
C VAL A 55 14.67 -13.13 9.37
N ARG A 56 15.42 -12.96 8.27
CA ARG A 56 16.85 -12.56 8.34
C ARG A 56 17.05 -11.21 9.01
N ILE A 57 16.11 -10.29 8.82
CA ILE A 57 16.12 -8.96 9.44
C ILE A 57 15.68 -9.03 10.92
N GLY A 58 14.94 -10.06 11.31
CA GLY A 58 14.55 -10.33 12.70
C GLY A 58 13.54 -9.30 13.24
N LEU A 59 13.79 -8.76 14.43
CA LEU A 59 12.89 -7.79 15.09
C LEU A 59 12.69 -6.52 14.24
N TRP A 60 13.70 -6.13 13.45
CA TRP A 60 13.57 -5.04 12.50
C TRP A 60 12.55 -5.34 11.39
N GLY A 61 12.35 -6.61 11.01
CA GLY A 61 11.35 -7.03 10.04
C GLY A 61 9.95 -6.80 10.57
N VAL A 62 9.73 -7.11 11.85
CA VAL A 62 8.47 -6.80 12.57
C VAL A 62 8.25 -5.29 12.61
N ALA A 63 9.26 -4.50 12.98
CA ALA A 63 9.17 -3.04 13.05
C ALA A 63 8.81 -2.42 11.69
N LEU A 64 9.42 -2.91 10.59
CA LEU A 64 9.11 -2.47 9.23
C LEU A 64 7.67 -2.79 8.83
N LEU A 65 7.17 -3.98 9.14
CA LEU A 65 5.79 -4.38 8.85
C LEU A 65 4.78 -3.56 9.66
N LEU A 66 5.06 -3.28 10.93
CA LEU A 66 4.22 -2.40 11.76
C LEU A 66 4.24 -0.96 11.24
N ALA A 67 5.41 -0.44 10.84
CA ALA A 67 5.52 0.88 10.23
C ALA A 67 4.71 0.97 8.92
N ALA A 68 4.78 -0.08 8.08
CA ALA A 68 3.97 -0.19 6.88
C ALA A 68 2.47 -0.22 7.19
N SER A 69 2.06 -1.02 8.19
CA SER A 69 0.66 -1.11 8.65
C SER A 69 0.14 0.26 9.10
N ILE A 70 0.87 0.95 9.96
CA ILE A 70 0.50 2.28 10.46
C ILE A 70 0.41 3.28 9.30
N SER A 71 1.39 3.27 8.39
CA SER A 71 1.42 4.18 7.25
C SER A 71 0.25 3.95 6.29
N CYS A 72 -0.07 2.70 5.98
CA CYS A 72 -1.22 2.33 5.17
C CYS A 72 -2.54 2.72 5.84
N GLY A 73 -2.69 2.47 7.14
CA GLY A 73 -3.87 2.88 7.89
C GLY A 73 -4.04 4.39 7.90
N ALA A 74 -2.94 5.13 8.11
CA ALA A 74 -2.89 6.58 8.05
C ALA A 74 -3.27 7.10 6.66
N ALA A 75 -2.78 6.48 5.57
CA ALA A 75 -3.15 6.81 4.20
C ALA A 75 -4.64 6.59 3.94
N ALA A 76 -5.19 5.43 4.35
CA ALA A 76 -6.61 5.12 4.21
C ALA A 76 -7.50 6.12 4.95
N ILE A 77 -7.16 6.44 6.20
CA ILE A 77 -7.87 7.43 7.03
C ILE A 77 -7.78 8.81 6.39
N GLY A 78 -6.57 9.24 5.99
CA GLY A 78 -6.38 10.55 5.41
C GLY A 78 -7.07 10.71 4.05
N LEU A 79 -7.11 9.66 3.22
CA LEU A 79 -7.91 9.64 1.99
C LEU A 79 -9.41 9.65 2.29
N TRP A 80 -9.87 8.92 3.30
CA TRP A 80 -11.28 8.90 3.74
C TRP A 80 -11.75 10.26 4.24
N LEU A 81 -10.90 10.96 5.00
CA LEU A 81 -11.14 12.31 5.52
C LEU A 81 -10.89 13.41 4.48
N ARG A 82 -10.47 13.06 3.26
CA ARG A 82 -10.09 14.01 2.19
C ARG A 82 -9.00 14.99 2.65
N ALA A 83 -8.10 14.54 3.52
CA ALA A 83 -7.05 15.36 4.10
C ALA A 83 -5.80 15.39 3.21
N ARG A 84 -5.15 16.56 3.15
CA ARG A 84 -3.92 16.76 2.35
C ARG A 84 -2.77 15.86 2.79
N TRP A 85 -2.65 15.62 4.11
CA TRP A 85 -1.59 14.77 4.66
C TRP A 85 -1.77 13.32 4.20
N GLY A 86 -3.02 12.82 4.16
CA GLY A 86 -3.34 11.49 3.64
C GLY A 86 -3.00 11.32 2.17
N HIS A 87 -3.27 12.35 1.36
CA HIS A 87 -2.85 12.38 -0.04
C HIS A 87 -1.33 12.31 -0.19
N GLY A 88 -0.58 13.07 0.64
CA GLY A 88 0.88 13.02 0.66
C GLY A 88 1.42 11.64 1.03
N ILE A 89 0.88 11.01 2.09
CA ILE A 89 1.28 9.66 2.50
C ILE A 89 0.97 8.63 1.41
N ALA A 90 -0.21 8.69 0.80
CA ALA A 90 -0.60 7.78 -0.27
C ALA A 90 0.36 7.86 -1.48
N VAL A 91 0.72 9.08 -1.90
CA VAL A 91 1.69 9.31 -2.98
C VAL A 91 3.07 8.76 -2.59
N ALA A 92 3.53 9.02 -1.37
CA ALA A 92 4.82 8.52 -0.89
C ALA A 92 4.85 6.98 -0.88
N LEU A 93 3.85 6.33 -0.32
CA LEU A 93 3.76 4.87 -0.24
C LEU A 93 3.73 4.21 -1.62
N ILE A 94 2.96 4.74 -2.56
CA ILE A 94 2.91 4.21 -3.92
C ILE A 94 4.25 4.40 -4.63
N THR A 95 4.91 5.55 -4.43
CA THR A 95 6.22 5.82 -5.03
C THR A 95 7.30 4.88 -4.48
N ILE A 96 7.32 4.67 -3.16
CA ILE A 96 8.27 3.76 -2.51
C ILE A 96 8.04 2.32 -2.98
N ASN A 97 6.78 1.85 -3.01
CA ASN A 97 6.46 0.52 -3.50
C ASN A 97 6.85 0.35 -4.97
N LEU A 98 6.57 1.35 -5.81
CA LEU A 98 6.95 1.32 -7.23
C LEU A 98 8.47 1.25 -7.42
N LEU A 99 9.23 2.00 -6.63
CA LEU A 99 10.69 1.98 -6.69
C LEU A 99 11.26 0.61 -6.27
N SER A 100 10.70 0.01 -5.22
CA SER A 100 11.05 -1.33 -4.75
C SER A 100 10.75 -2.39 -5.80
N ASP A 101 9.55 -2.35 -6.41
CA ASP A 101 9.16 -3.30 -7.45
C ASP A 101 10.02 -3.14 -8.72
N PHE A 102 10.36 -1.89 -9.08
CA PHE A 102 11.26 -1.62 -10.19
C PHE A 102 12.68 -2.17 -9.93
N ALA A 103 13.22 -1.96 -8.72
CA ALA A 103 14.52 -2.53 -8.34
C ALA A 103 14.50 -4.07 -8.41
N ASN A 104 13.44 -4.71 -7.91
CA ASN A 104 13.27 -6.16 -8.00
C ASN A 104 13.12 -6.66 -9.44
N ALA A 105 12.41 -5.93 -10.30
CA ALA A 105 12.26 -6.27 -11.72
C ALA A 105 13.59 -6.14 -12.48
N VAL A 106 14.37 -5.09 -12.22
CA VAL A 106 15.69 -4.86 -12.85
C VAL A 106 16.73 -5.89 -12.38
N MET A 107 16.66 -6.30 -11.11
CA MET A 107 17.54 -7.34 -10.57
C MET A 107 17.17 -8.77 -11.03
N GLY A 108 16.06 -8.93 -11.77
CA GLY A 108 15.62 -10.23 -12.29
C GLY A 108 15.18 -11.22 -11.21
N THR A 109 14.89 -10.75 -9.99
CA THR A 109 14.60 -11.62 -8.83
C THR A 109 13.17 -12.15 -8.82
N GLU A 110 12.21 -11.43 -9.42
CA GLU A 110 10.79 -11.80 -9.40
C GLU A 110 10.07 -11.49 -10.74
N PRO A 111 9.72 -12.51 -11.56
CA PRO A 111 8.89 -12.35 -12.76
C PRO A 111 7.50 -11.76 -12.48
N ARG A 112 7.03 -11.84 -11.22
CA ARG A 112 5.72 -11.36 -10.77
C ARG A 112 5.66 -9.84 -10.58
N ALA A 113 6.81 -9.16 -10.44
CA ALA A 113 6.88 -7.70 -10.28
C ALA A 113 6.39 -6.95 -11.53
N ILE A 114 6.39 -7.60 -12.70
CA ILE A 114 6.00 -7.01 -13.99
C ILE A 114 4.55 -6.50 -14.02
N VAL A 115 3.64 -7.10 -13.24
CA VAL A 115 2.22 -6.71 -13.24
C VAL A 115 1.90 -5.63 -12.21
N GLY A 116 2.62 -5.62 -11.08
CA GLY A 116 2.42 -4.63 -10.01
C GLY A 116 2.86 -3.21 -10.41
N VAL A 117 3.98 -3.12 -11.14
CA VAL A 117 4.60 -1.84 -11.58
C VAL A 117 3.63 -0.98 -12.42
N PRO A 118 2.98 -1.50 -13.49
CA PRO A 118 2.02 -0.70 -14.27
C PRO A 118 0.81 -0.23 -13.46
N ILE A 119 0.29 -1.06 -12.56
CA ILE A 119 -0.87 -0.74 -11.73
C ILE A 119 -0.52 0.38 -10.74
N ALA A 120 0.58 0.22 -10.01
CA ALA A 120 1.06 1.23 -9.07
C ALA A 120 1.39 2.55 -9.78
N PHE A 121 2.02 2.50 -10.95
CA PHE A 121 2.30 3.67 -11.76
C PHE A 121 1.02 4.38 -12.24
N ALA A 122 0.02 3.63 -12.72
CA ALA A 122 -1.27 4.20 -13.12
C ALA A 122 -1.99 4.89 -11.94
N LEU A 123 -1.97 4.28 -10.75
CA LEU A 123 -2.53 4.87 -9.52
C LEU A 123 -1.78 6.14 -9.10
N LEU A 124 -0.45 6.16 -9.24
CA LEU A 124 0.36 7.33 -8.95
C LEU A 124 0.00 8.49 -9.89
N LEU A 125 -0.05 8.24 -11.20
CA LEU A 125 -0.45 9.24 -12.19
C LEU A 125 -1.88 9.76 -11.94
N TYR A 126 -2.79 8.87 -11.51
CA TYR A 126 -4.14 9.23 -11.14
C TYR A 126 -4.16 10.20 -9.94
N LEU A 127 -3.40 9.92 -8.88
CA LEU A 127 -3.29 10.80 -7.72
C LEU A 127 -2.65 12.16 -8.08
N LEU A 128 -1.67 12.17 -8.98
CA LEU A 128 -0.99 13.40 -9.41
C LEU A 128 -1.83 14.29 -10.34
N ARG A 129 -2.91 13.76 -10.94
CA ARG A 129 -3.80 14.57 -11.81
C ARG A 129 -4.34 15.78 -11.06
N LYS A 130 -4.31 16.94 -11.72
CA LYS A 130 -4.79 18.23 -11.19
C LYS A 130 -6.20 18.15 -10.60
N ARG A 131 -7.09 17.36 -11.20
CA ARG A 131 -8.47 17.16 -10.73
C ARG A 131 -8.55 16.49 -9.35
N VAL A 132 -7.69 15.50 -9.09
CA VAL A 132 -7.62 14.82 -7.79
C VAL A 132 -6.92 15.70 -6.77
N ARG A 133 -5.80 16.34 -7.14
CA ARG A 133 -5.12 17.31 -6.25
C ARG A 133 -6.03 18.48 -5.86
N ALA A 134 -6.90 18.94 -6.75
CA ALA A 134 -7.88 20.00 -6.47
C ALA A 134 -8.93 19.56 -5.45
N PHE A 135 -9.31 18.27 -5.43
CA PHE A 135 -10.24 17.72 -4.43
C PHE A 135 -9.69 17.77 -2.99
N PHE A 136 -8.37 17.76 -2.83
CA PHE A 136 -7.69 17.90 -1.54
C PHE A 136 -7.27 19.36 -1.23
N LYS A 137 -7.56 20.33 -2.12
CA LYS A 137 -7.34 21.76 -1.85
C LYS A 137 -8.63 22.36 -1.24
N PRO A 138 -8.59 22.97 -0.04
CA PRO A 138 -9.60 23.93 0.37
C PRO A 138 -9.57 25.09 -0.62
N GLY A 139 -10.78 25.54 -1.00
CA GLY A 139 -10.95 26.70 -1.87
C GLY A 139 -10.16 27.88 -1.33
N SER A 140 -9.31 28.45 -2.20
CA SER A 140 -8.74 29.78 -2.01
C SER A 140 -9.79 30.83 -2.32
#